data_AF-A0A086P8W5-F1
#
_entry.id   AF-A0A086P8W5-F1
#
_cell.length_a   1.000
_cell.length_b   1.000
_cell.length_c   1.000
_cell.angle_alpha   90.00
_cell.angle_beta   90.00
_cell.angle_gamma   90.00
#
_symmetry.space_group_name_H-M   'P 1'
#
loop_
_entity.id
_entity.type
_entity.pdbx_description
1 polymer ?
#
loop_
_entity_poly.entity_id
_entity_poly.type
_entity_poly.pdbx_seq_one_letter_code
_entity_poly.pdbx_strand_id
1 'polypeptide(L)'
;MRIGEERLYLAERLDAAQPPSPIDGLEKIHGRSLTVFPQLGRPGFADEVLRFLMTVNVQPAMTDPAEDVFAALAMVLVSDSLSIVPESVARLAWPGICFSPIEHPAAVSAISCVFLRDGRPPVVDAFLASLAESDSTSV
;
A
#
# COMPACT_ATOMS: atom_id res chain seq x y z
N MET A 1 -2.39 -6.01 -17.38
CA MET A 1 -0.94 -6.03 -17.68
C MET A 1 -0.22 -5.50 -16.44
N ARG A 2 0.72 -6.25 -15.86
CA ARG A 2 1.57 -5.74 -14.76
C ARG A 2 2.60 -4.79 -15.39
N ILE A 3 2.78 -3.61 -14.82
CA ILE A 3 3.64 -2.53 -15.36
C ILE A 3 4.67 -2.05 -14.34
N GLY A 4 4.74 -2.69 -13.18
CA GLY A 4 5.66 -2.32 -12.12
C GLY A 4 5.25 -2.89 -10.77
N GLU A 5 6.09 -2.60 -9.79
CA GLU A 5 5.88 -2.92 -8.38
C GLU A 5 6.25 -1.70 -7.55
N GLU A 6 5.58 -1.52 -6.42
CA GLU A 6 5.92 -0.48 -5.45
C GLU A 6 6.09 -1.10 -4.07
N ARG A 7 7.00 -0.53 -3.26
CA ARG A 7 7.24 -1.01 -1.90
C ARG A 7 6.06 -0.66 -0.99
N LEU A 8 5.85 -1.48 0.03
CA LEU A 8 4.86 -1.23 1.06
C LEU A 8 5.49 -0.52 2.26
N TYR A 9 4.74 0.41 2.82
CA TYR A 9 5.09 1.20 3.99
C TYR A 9 4.04 1.00 5.07
N LEU A 10 4.49 1.01 6.33
CA LEU A 10 3.62 1.10 7.48
C LEU A 10 3.35 2.58 7.77
N ALA A 11 2.07 2.95 7.79
CA ALA A 11 1.59 4.22 8.28
C ALA A 11 1.18 4.08 9.75
N GLU A 12 1.77 4.90 10.60
CA GLU A 12 1.43 4.99 12.02
C GLU A 12 1.28 6.44 12.44
N ARG A 13 0.47 6.70 13.48
CA ARG A 13 0.39 8.02 14.07
C ARG A 13 1.74 8.41 14.65
N LEU A 14 2.24 9.60 14.29
CA LEU A 14 3.45 10.16 14.86
C LEU A 14 3.22 10.47 16.34
N ASP A 15 3.90 9.74 17.21
CA ASP A 15 3.93 10.01 18.64
C ASP A 15 5.19 10.82 18.99
N ALA A 16 5.00 11.99 19.60
CA ALA A 16 6.10 12.83 20.04
C ALA A 16 6.93 12.17 21.16
N ALA A 17 6.35 11.22 21.91
CA ALA A 17 7.03 10.51 23.00
C ALA A 17 7.86 9.31 22.52
N GLN A 18 7.53 8.75 21.34
CA GLN A 18 8.20 7.58 20.78
C GLN A 18 8.64 7.89 19.34
N PRO A 19 9.91 8.29 19.12
CA PRO A 19 10.38 8.54 17.77
C PRO A 19 10.26 7.26 16.92
N PRO A 20 10.02 7.39 15.60
CA PRO A 20 9.93 6.24 14.72
C PRO A 20 11.23 5.45 14.79
N SER A 21 11.14 4.24 15.35
CA SER A 21 12.26 3.33 15.45
C SER A 21 12.34 2.49 14.17
N PRO A 22 13.53 2.19 13.63
CA PRO A 22 13.72 1.31 12.47
C PRO A 22 13.37 -0.17 12.72
N ILE A 23 12.59 -0.47 13.76
CA ILE A 23 12.11 -1.81 14.04
C ILE A 23 11.33 -2.27 12.80
N ASP A 24 11.59 -3.51 12.38
CA ASP A 24 10.86 -4.16 11.31
C ASP A 24 9.35 -3.91 11.51
N GLY A 25 8.77 -3.06 10.65
CA GLY A 25 7.43 -2.49 10.87
C GLY A 25 6.36 -3.57 11.01
N LEU A 26 6.68 -4.79 10.57
CA LEU A 26 5.86 -5.97 10.69
C LEU A 26 5.57 -6.40 12.13
N GLU A 27 6.54 -6.32 13.05
CA GLU A 27 6.34 -6.72 14.44
C GLU A 27 5.30 -5.84 15.14
N LYS A 28 5.24 -4.56 14.77
CA LYS A 28 4.26 -3.61 15.31
C LYS A 28 2.82 -3.98 14.96
N ILE A 29 2.60 -4.71 13.88
CA ILE A 29 1.24 -5.09 13.44
C ILE A 29 0.64 -6.14 14.38
N HIS A 30 1.49 -6.98 14.96
CA HIS A 30 1.03 -8.09 15.80
C HIS A 30 0.27 -7.56 17.02
N GLY A 31 -1.02 -7.92 17.13
CA GLY A 31 -1.85 -7.51 18.26
C GLY A 31 -2.36 -6.06 18.21
N ARG A 32 -2.13 -5.31 17.13
CA ARG A 32 -2.72 -3.97 16.92
C ARG A 32 -3.82 -4.00 15.86
N SER A 33 -4.69 -2.99 15.89
CA SER A 33 -5.67 -2.78 14.82
C SER A 33 -4.96 -2.37 13.53
N LEU A 34 -5.40 -2.95 12.42
CA LEU A 34 -4.93 -2.61 11.10
C LEU A 34 -6.10 -2.12 10.25
N THR A 35 -6.04 -0.86 9.88
CA THR A 35 -6.91 -0.28 8.88
C THR A 35 -6.46 -0.71 7.49
N VAL A 36 -7.40 -1.21 6.67
CA VAL A 36 -7.15 -1.61 5.27
C VAL A 36 -8.10 -0.89 4.32
N PHE A 37 -7.72 -0.74 3.06
CA PHE A 37 -8.53 -0.06 2.05
C PHE A 37 -8.27 -0.63 0.65
N PRO A 38 -9.17 -0.39 -0.32
CA PRO A 38 -10.54 0.08 -0.12
C PRO A 38 -11.46 -1.02 0.43
N GLN A 39 -12.58 -0.64 1.05
CA GLN A 39 -13.54 -1.58 1.63
C GLN A 39 -14.33 -2.37 0.58
N LEU A 40 -14.60 -1.74 -0.58
CA LEU A 40 -15.32 -2.31 -1.72
C LEU A 40 -14.39 -2.65 -2.88
N GLY A 41 -14.93 -3.31 -3.92
CA GLY A 41 -14.19 -3.57 -5.15
C GLY A 41 -13.21 -4.75 -5.04
N ARG A 42 -13.53 -5.74 -4.22
CA ARG A 42 -12.70 -6.93 -4.03
C ARG A 42 -12.74 -7.85 -5.26
N PRO A 43 -11.61 -8.44 -5.68
CA PRO A 43 -10.28 -8.31 -5.07
C PRO A 43 -9.62 -6.95 -5.36
N GLY A 44 -9.01 -6.34 -4.34
CA GLY A 44 -8.28 -5.06 -4.45
C GLY A 44 -7.04 -5.00 -3.56
N PHE A 45 -6.53 -3.79 -3.30
CA PHE A 45 -5.33 -3.56 -2.49
C PHE A 45 -5.42 -4.16 -1.08
N ALA A 46 -6.59 -4.05 -0.43
CA ALA A 46 -6.82 -4.66 0.88
C ALA A 46 -6.56 -6.18 0.86
N ASP A 47 -6.99 -6.88 -0.19
CA ASP A 47 -6.77 -8.33 -0.31
C ASP A 47 -5.30 -8.68 -0.59
N GLU A 48 -4.55 -7.80 -1.27
CA GLU A 48 -3.11 -7.94 -1.47
C GLU A 48 -2.35 -7.78 -0.15
N VAL A 49 -2.68 -6.77 0.65
CA VAL A 49 -2.12 -6.57 2.00
C VAL A 49 -2.41 -7.76 2.89
N LEU A 50 -3.65 -8.25 2.93
CA LEU A 50 -4.02 -9.40 3.74
C LEU A 50 -3.28 -10.68 3.29
N ARG A 51 -3.10 -10.87 1.98
CA ARG A 51 -2.31 -11.99 1.45
C ARG A 51 -0.84 -11.89 1.84
N PHE A 52 -0.27 -10.69 1.79
CA PHE A 52 1.08 -10.42 2.25
C PHE A 52 1.23 -10.80 3.72
N LEU A 53 0.34 -10.32 4.59
CA LEU A 53 0.36 -10.61 6.03
C LEU A 53 0.22 -12.11 6.33
N MET A 54 -0.65 -12.83 5.61
CA MET A 54 -0.74 -14.28 5.70
C MET A 54 0.58 -14.98 5.30
N THR A 55 1.26 -14.48 4.26
CA THR A 55 2.51 -15.07 3.75
C THR A 55 3.65 -14.95 4.76
N VAL A 56 3.70 -13.84 5.49
CA VAL A 56 4.72 -13.55 6.51
C VAL A 56 4.30 -13.98 7.91
N ASN A 57 3.16 -14.66 8.04
CA ASN A 57 2.60 -15.17 9.29
C ASN A 57 2.40 -14.09 10.38
N VAL A 58 1.99 -12.88 9.97
CA VAL A 58 1.66 -11.79 10.87
C VAL A 58 0.14 -11.58 10.87
N GLN A 59 -0.43 -11.47 12.06
CA GLN A 59 -1.87 -11.34 12.26
C GLN A 59 -2.18 -10.07 13.08
N PRO A 60 -2.93 -9.11 12.52
CA PRO A 60 -3.43 -7.97 13.29
C PRO A 60 -4.50 -8.44 14.29
N ALA A 61 -4.70 -7.67 15.37
CA ALA A 61 -5.77 -7.98 16.34
C ALA A 61 -7.17 -7.77 15.74
N MET A 62 -7.30 -6.75 14.90
CA MET A 62 -8.54 -6.40 14.21
C MET A 62 -8.19 -5.81 12.86
N THR A 63 -9.05 -6.04 11.87
CA THR A 63 -8.91 -5.44 10.54
C THR A 63 -10.12 -4.57 10.25
N ASP A 64 -9.89 -3.26 10.13
CA ASP A 64 -10.95 -2.27 9.94
C ASP A 64 -10.93 -1.74 8.51
N PRO A 65 -11.92 -2.07 7.66
CA PRO A 65 -11.94 -1.60 6.29
C PRO A 65 -12.37 -0.13 6.21
N ALA A 66 -11.61 0.67 5.47
CA ALA A 66 -11.90 2.07 5.15
C ALA A 66 -12.34 2.22 3.68
N GLU A 67 -13.08 3.29 3.37
CA GLU A 67 -13.55 3.55 2.01
C GLU A 67 -12.41 3.70 0.99
N ASP A 68 -11.40 4.50 1.34
CA ASP A 68 -10.23 4.77 0.52
C ASP A 68 -8.98 5.00 1.38
N VAL A 69 -7.86 5.32 0.72
CA VAL A 69 -6.58 5.61 1.37
C VAL A 69 -6.65 6.80 2.34
N PHE A 70 -7.42 7.83 2.03
CA PHE A 70 -7.48 9.03 2.85
C PHE A 70 -8.32 8.79 4.11
N ALA A 71 -9.42 8.07 3.99
CA ALA A 71 -10.20 7.58 5.13
C ALA A 71 -9.34 6.68 6.02
N ALA A 72 -8.52 5.78 5.43
CA ALA A 72 -7.62 4.93 6.18
C ALA A 72 -6.61 5.73 7.00
N LEU A 73 -5.93 6.69 6.38
CA LEU A 73 -4.96 7.59 7.04
C LEU A 73 -5.61 8.46 8.12
N ALA A 74 -6.83 8.94 7.89
CA ALA A 74 -7.60 9.67 8.91
C ALA A 74 -7.89 8.78 10.14
N MET A 75 -8.24 7.50 9.94
CA MET A 75 -8.45 6.57 11.04
C MET A 75 -7.16 6.29 11.83
N VAL A 76 -6.02 6.18 11.14
CA VAL A 76 -4.70 6.07 11.79
C VAL A 76 -4.41 7.30 12.67
N LEU A 77 -4.80 8.50 12.25
CA LEU A 77 -4.59 9.72 13.06
C LEU A 77 -5.43 9.77 14.33
N VAL A 78 -6.68 9.30 14.28
CA VAL A 78 -7.64 9.45 15.40
C VAL A 78 -7.66 8.25 16.35
N SER A 79 -7.06 7.12 15.95
CA SER A 79 -7.02 5.88 16.73
C SER A 79 -5.59 5.38 16.89
N ASP A 80 -5.40 4.28 17.64
CA ASP A 80 -4.11 3.60 17.71
C ASP A 80 -3.94 2.52 16.60
N SER A 81 -4.70 2.68 15.51
CA SER A 81 -4.65 1.78 14.35
C SER A 81 -3.45 2.07 13.46
N LEU A 82 -2.97 1.03 12.80
CA LEU A 82 -1.93 1.08 11.77
C LEU A 82 -2.59 0.98 10.38
N SER A 83 -1.86 1.35 9.32
CA SER A 83 -2.26 1.00 7.96
C SER A 83 -1.04 0.60 7.15
N ILE A 84 -1.20 -0.30 6.19
CA ILE A 84 -0.19 -0.54 5.16
C ILE A 84 -0.58 0.28 3.93
N VAL A 85 0.37 1.02 3.37
CA VAL A 85 0.18 1.86 2.19
C VAL A 85 1.28 1.61 1.17
N PRO A 86 1.03 1.86 -0.11
CA PRO A 86 2.09 1.85 -1.10
C PRO A 86 3.05 3.04 -0.96
N GLU A 87 4.26 2.89 -1.50
CA GLU A 87 5.29 3.92 -1.51
C GLU A 87 4.80 5.25 -2.11
N SER A 88 4.01 5.18 -3.18
CA SER A 88 3.42 6.38 -3.82
C SER A 88 2.60 7.23 -2.84
N VAL A 89 1.93 6.61 -1.87
CA VAL A 89 1.20 7.27 -0.78
C VAL A 89 2.15 7.77 0.29
N ALA A 90 3.14 6.98 0.68
CA ALA A 90 4.13 7.34 1.70
C ALA A 90 4.99 8.55 1.31
N ARG A 91 5.14 8.83 0.01
CA ARG A 91 5.81 10.04 -0.50
C ARG A 91 5.00 11.32 -0.27
N LEU A 92 3.71 11.23 0.07
CA LEU A 92 2.88 12.38 0.40
C LEU A 92 3.16 12.83 1.84
N ALA A 93 3.26 14.14 2.04
CA ALA A 93 3.36 14.70 3.39
C ALA A 93 1.98 14.64 4.09
N TRP A 94 1.85 13.79 5.11
CA TRP A 94 0.68 13.71 5.97
C TRP A 94 1.04 14.15 7.39
N PRO A 95 0.66 15.37 7.81
CA PRO A 95 0.95 15.84 9.16
C PRO A 95 0.41 14.88 10.23
N GLY A 96 1.26 14.48 11.17
CA GLY A 96 0.89 13.56 12.25
C GLY A 96 0.95 12.07 11.88
N ILE A 97 1.39 11.72 10.67
CA ILE A 97 1.64 10.33 10.26
C ILE A 97 3.13 10.13 10.00
N CYS A 98 3.68 9.04 10.52
CA CYS A 98 4.98 8.55 10.13
C CYS A 98 4.80 7.37 9.16
N PHE A 99 5.56 7.38 8.07
CA PHE A 99 5.64 6.27 7.13
C PHE A 99 7.00 5.58 7.28
N SER A 100 6.99 4.29 7.61
CA SER A 100 8.20 3.48 7.73
C SER A 100 8.20 2.39 6.66
N PRO A 101 9.30 2.17 5.92
CA PRO A 101 9.37 1.07 4.95
C PRO A 101 9.22 -0.28 5.66
N ILE A 102 8.51 -1.22 5.03
CA ILE A 102 8.45 -2.60 5.51
C ILE A 102 9.59 -3.38 4.86
N GLU A 103 10.61 -3.73 5.65
CA GLU A 103 11.85 -4.36 5.17
C GLU A 103 11.67 -5.88 4.96
N HIS A 104 10.73 -6.25 4.09
CA HIS A 104 10.49 -7.64 3.72
C HIS A 104 10.41 -7.81 2.19
N PRO A 105 11.05 -8.82 1.57
CA PRO A 105 11.07 -8.98 0.11
C PRO A 105 9.67 -9.10 -0.53
N ALA A 106 8.73 -9.69 0.20
CA ALA A 106 7.33 -9.81 -0.25
C ALA A 106 6.47 -8.56 0.03
N ALA A 107 7.01 -7.51 0.64
CA ALA A 107 6.29 -6.27 0.96
C ALA A 107 6.23 -5.34 -0.26
N VAL A 108 5.64 -5.85 -1.34
CA VAL A 108 5.47 -5.15 -2.61
C VAL A 108 4.02 -5.24 -3.09
N SER A 109 3.57 -4.19 -3.78
CA SER A 109 2.25 -4.09 -4.41
C SER A 109 2.38 -4.01 -5.92
N ALA A 110 1.49 -4.71 -6.63
CA ALA A 110 1.48 -4.75 -8.09
C ALA A 110 0.84 -3.51 -8.71
N ILE A 111 1.56 -2.81 -9.61
CA ILE A 111 0.95 -1.78 -10.46
C ILE A 111 0.47 -2.44 -11.75
N SER A 112 -0.83 -2.31 -12.05
CA SER A 112 -1.45 -2.95 -13.21
C SER A 112 -2.22 -1.96 -14.08
N CYS A 113 -2.03 -2.07 -15.40
CA CYS A 113 -2.84 -1.39 -16.40
C CYS A 113 -3.88 -2.35 -16.99
N VAL A 114 -5.15 -1.93 -17.01
CA VAL A 114 -6.28 -2.67 -17.58
C VAL A 114 -6.86 -1.88 -18.75
N PHE A 115 -7.07 -2.53 -19.88
CA PHE A 115 -7.55 -1.93 -21.11
C PHE A 115 -8.40 -2.93 -21.91
N LEU A 116 -9.27 -2.41 -22.77
CA LEU A 116 -10.05 -3.24 -23.69
C LEU A 116 -9.11 -3.93 -24.67
N ARG A 117 -9.31 -5.25 -24.85
CA ARG A 117 -8.50 -6.05 -25.78
C ARG A 117 -8.70 -5.60 -27.22
N ASP A 118 -9.96 -5.48 -27.62
CA ASP A 118 -10.39 -5.20 -28.99
C ASP A 118 -11.12 -3.85 -29.08
N GLY A 119 -11.13 -3.23 -30.27
CA GLY A 119 -11.84 -1.97 -30.51
C GLY A 119 -11.24 -0.75 -29.80
N ARG A 120 -9.96 -0.82 -29.40
CA ARG A 120 -9.28 0.27 -28.69
C ARG A 120 -8.86 1.40 -29.64
N PRO A 121 -9.04 2.68 -29.24
CA PRO A 121 -8.57 3.80 -30.03
C PRO A 121 -7.02 3.85 -30.13
N PRO A 122 -6.44 4.42 -31.21
CA PRO A 122 -4.98 4.48 -31.39
C PRO A 122 -4.21 5.15 -30.25
N VAL A 123 -4.83 6.07 -29.51
CA VAL A 123 -4.20 6.70 -28.34
C VAL A 123 -3.89 5.68 -27.23
N VAL A 124 -4.69 4.62 -27.09
CA VAL A 124 -4.44 3.54 -26.12
C VAL A 124 -3.22 2.73 -26.56
N ASP A 125 -3.08 2.44 -27.85
CA ASP A 125 -1.88 1.75 -28.37
C ASP A 125 -0.62 2.56 -28.14
N ALA A 126 -0.66 3.87 -28.41
CA ALA A 126 0.46 4.77 -28.15
C ALA A 126 0.82 4.82 -26.66
N PHE A 127 -0.18 4.85 -25.77
CA PHE A 127 0.05 4.80 -24.33
C PHE A 127 0.71 3.48 -23.91
N LEU A 128 0.20 2.34 -24.37
CA LEU A 128 0.77 1.02 -24.05
C LEU A 128 2.22 0.87 -24.57
N ALA A 129 2.53 1.44 -25.74
CA ALA A 129 3.90 1.49 -26.25
C ALA A 129 4.83 2.30 -25.32
N SER A 130 4.38 3.46 -24.83
CA SER A 130 5.17 4.29 -23.91
C SER A 130 5.46 3.61 -22.55
N LEU A 131 4.55 2.74 -22.08
CA LEU A 131 4.77 1.96 -20.86
C LEU A 131 5.85 0.89 -21.06
N ALA A 132 5.90 0.24 -22.22
CA ALA A 132 6.91 -0.77 -22.53
C ALA A 132 8.33 -0.18 -22.65
N GLU A 133 8.46 1.08 -23.06
CA GLU A 133 9.74 1.80 -23.11
C GLU A 133 10.23 2.19 -21.70
N SER A 134 9.31 2.52 -20.80
CA SER A 134 9.62 2.97 -19.43
C SER A 134 10.17 1.85 -18.54
N ASP A 135 9.77 0.59 -18.78
CA ASP A 135 10.30 -0.59 -18.09
C ASP A 135 11.81 -0.82 -18.36
N SER A 136 12.38 -0.26 -19.42
CA SER A 136 13.80 -0.42 -19.77
C SER A 136 14.75 0.55 -19.05
N THR A 137 14.23 1.51 -18.26
CA THR A 137 15.04 2.61 -17.68
C THR A 137 15.16 2.52 -16.15
N SER A 138 14.62 1.48 -15.50
CA SER A 138 14.81 1.25 -14.07
C SER A 138 16.00 0.31 -13.84
N VAL A 139 17.21 0.88 -13.74
CA VAL A 139 18.44 0.23 -13.24
C VAL A 139 18.86 0.93 -11.96
#